data_AF-A0A4Q3UEK9-F1
#
_entry.id   AF-A0A4Q3UEK9-F1
#
_cell.length_a   1.000
_cell.length_b   1.000
_cell.length_c   1.000
_cell.angle_alpha   90.00
_cell.angle_beta   90.00
_cell.angle_gamma   90.00
#
_symmetry.space_group_name_H-M   'P 1'
#
loop_
_entity.id
_entity.type
_entity.pdbx_description
1 polymer ?
#
loop_
_entity_poly.entity_id
_entity_poly.type
_entity_poly.pdbx_seq_one_letter_code
_entity_poly.pdbx_strand_id
1 'polypeptide(L)' 'MPSSVVAAIQYDPKTTVLRVIYVSGSIYDYKKVPEEVYEAMRTARSKGIYLNKIIKVF' A
#
# COMPACT_ATOMS: atom_id res chain seq x y z
N MET A 1 -5.22 14.76 -1.30
CA MET A 1 -6.55 14.10 -1.19
C MET A 1 -6.41 13.04 -0.10
N PRO A 2 -7.11 13.15 1.04
CA PRO A 2 -7.09 12.10 2.06
C PRO A 2 -7.69 10.83 1.42
N SER A 3 -6.96 9.72 1.48
CA SER A 3 -7.49 8.43 0.99
C SER A 3 -8.53 7.95 2.00
N SER A 4 -9.74 7.62 1.55
CA SER A 4 -10.83 7.16 2.42
C SER A 4 -10.53 5.83 3.12
N VAL A 5 -9.56 5.07 2.61
CA VAL A 5 -9.28 3.69 3.02
C VAL A 5 -7.89 3.54 3.64
N VAL A 6 -6.91 4.29 3.15
CA VAL A 6 -5.50 4.15 3.54
C VAL A 6 -5.08 5.36 4.37
N ALA A 7 -4.79 5.14 5.65
CA ALA A 7 -4.28 6.17 6.55
C ALA A 7 -2.79 6.42 6.32
N ALA A 8 -2.00 5.35 6.23
CA ALA A 8 -0.56 5.43 6.00
C ALA A 8 -0.03 4.17 5.29
N ILE A 9 1.13 4.31 4.67
CA ILE A 9 1.89 3.21 4.07
C ILE A 9 3.34 3.28 4.55
N GLN A 10 3.94 2.12 4.79
CA GLN A 10 5.36 1.97 5.08
C GLN A 10 5.91 0.86 4.20
N TYR A 11 7.08 1.06 3.62
CA TYR A 11 7.73 0.08 2.78
C TYR A 11 9.13 -0.20 3.30
N ASP A 12 9.47 -1.48 3.41
CA ASP A 12 10.82 -1.93 3.72
C ASP A 12 11.46 -2.55 2.47
N PRO A 13 12.42 -1.87 1.82
CA PRO A 13 13.07 -2.37 0.61
C PRO A 13 13.95 -3.60 0.87
N LYS A 14 14.42 -3.83 2.11
CA LYS A 14 15.25 -5.01 2.43
C LYS A 14 14.43 -6.29 2.44
N THR A 15 13.19 -6.19 2.89
CA THR A 15 12.28 -7.35 3.05
C THR A 15 11.20 -7.39 1.97
N THR A 16 11.10 -6.37 1.11
CA THR A 16 10.03 -6.20 0.10
C THR A 16 8.63 -6.28 0.73
N VAL A 17 8.50 -5.70 1.93
CA VAL A 17 7.24 -5.69 2.68
C VAL A 17 6.61 -4.32 2.61
N LEU A 18 5.37 -4.27 2.14
CA LEU A 18 4.52 -3.09 2.16
C LEU A 18 3.50 -3.22 3.29
N ARG A 19 3.67 -2.41 4.33
CA ARG A 19 2.70 -2.25 5.41
C ARG A 19 1.69 -1.17 5.03
N VAL A 20 0.41 -1.54 5.07
CA VAL A 20 -0.71 -0.63 4.87
C VAL A 20 -1.48 -0.49 6.18
N ILE A 21 -1.60 0.74 6.63
CA ILE A 21 -2.42 1.13 7.79
C ILE A 21 -3.71 1.70 7.25
N TYR A 22 -4.83 1.05 7.56
CA TYR A 22 -6.15 1.45 7.11
C TYR A 22 -6.73 2.53 8.05
N VAL A 23 -7.64 3.35 7.53
CA VAL A 23 -8.35 4.36 8.32
C VAL A 23 -9.18 3.72 9.45
N SER A 24 -9.59 2.45 9.29
CA SER A 24 -10.24 1.66 10.35
C SER A 24 -9.32 1.28 11.52
N GLY A 25 -8.01 1.50 11.41
CA GLY A 25 -6.99 1.04 12.37
C GLY A 25 -6.44 -0.36 12.09
N SER A 26 -6.98 -1.07 11.08
CA SER A 26 -6.44 -2.37 10.67
C SER A 26 -5.08 -2.20 9.99
N ILE A 27 -4.15 -3.11 10.24
CA ILE A 27 -2.79 -3.09 9.67
C ILE A 27 -2.57 -4.39 8.90
N TYR A 28 -2.11 -4.28 7.66
CA TYR A 28 -1.80 -5.42 6.80
C TYR A 28 -0.40 -5.29 6.22
N ASP A 29 0.37 -6.37 6.30
CA ASP A 29 1.70 -6.47 5.73
C ASP A 29 1.66 -7.35 4.47
N TYR A 30 1.81 -6.71 3.30
CA TYR A 30 1.90 -7.37 2.00
C TYR A 30 3.37 -7.70 1.72
N LYS A 31 3.67 -8.96 1.44
CA LYS A 31 5.04 -9.45 1.22
C LYS A 31 5.34 -9.55 -0.28
N LYS A 32 6.62 -9.54 -0.64
CA LYS A 32 7.10 -9.63 -2.03
C LYS A 32 6.55 -8.51 -2.93
N VAL A 33 6.29 -7.34 -2.35
CA VAL A 33 5.86 -6.16 -3.10
C VAL A 33 7.11 -5.48 -3.67
N PRO A 34 7.26 -5.37 -5.00
CA PRO A 34 8.38 -4.66 -5.59
C PRO A 34 8.36 -3.16 -5.23
N GLU A 35 9.53 -2.54 -5.20
CA GLU A 35 9.66 -1.11 -4.92
C GLU A 35 8.90 -0.24 -5.94
N GLU A 36 8.86 -0.68 -7.21
CA GLU A 36 8.08 -0.02 -8.27
C GLU A 36 6.58 0.04 -7.94
N VAL A 37 6.02 -1.01 -7.31
CA VAL A 37 4.62 -1.06 -6.90
C VAL A 37 4.38 -0.11 -5.73
N TYR A 38 5.34 0.01 -4.81
CA TYR A 38 5.29 0.99 -3.73
C TYR A 38 5.34 2.43 -4.26
N GLU A 39 6.26 2.76 -5.16
CA GLU A 39 6.37 4.09 -5.77
C GLU A 39 5.12 4.45 -6.58
N ALA A 40 4.56 3.49 -7.32
CA ALA A 40 3.29 3.66 -8.00
C ALA A 40 2.13 3.87 -7.01
N MET A 41 2.07 3.14 -5.89
CA MET A 41 1.06 3.36 -4.83
C MET A 41 1.22 4.74 -4.17
N ARG A 42 2.46 5.20 -3.99
CA ARG A 42 2.78 6.52 -3.42
C ARG A 42 2.27 7.65 -4.30
N THR A 43 2.44 7.54 -5.62
CA THR A 43 2.04 8.54 -6.63
C THR A 43 0.62 8.35 -7.17
N ALA A 44 -0.03 7.22 -6.90
CA ALA A 44 -1.37 6.91 -7.37
C ALA A 44 -2.40 7.97 -6.95
N ARG A 45 -3.17 8.46 -7.93
CA ARG A 45 -4.29 9.39 -7.73
C ARG A 45 -5.38 8.82 -6.82
N SER A 46 -5.62 7.51 -6.88
CA SER A 46 -6.55 6.79 -6.01
C SER A 46 -5.88 5.59 -5.37
N LYS A 47 -5.36 5.80 -4.15
CA LYS A 47 -4.68 4.77 -3.36
C LYS A 47 -5.57 3.55 -3.10
N GLY A 48 -6.87 3.76 -2.86
CA GLY A 48 -7.83 2.66 -2.64
C GLY A 48 -8.01 1.78 -3.88
N ILE A 49 -8.13 2.37 -5.08
CA ILE A 49 -8.27 1.58 -6.32
C ILE A 49 -6.97 0.83 -6.62
N TYR A 50 -5.83 1.50 -6.48
CA TYR A 50 -4.52 0.87 -6.71
C TYR A 50 -4.30 -0.31 -5.76
N LEU A 51 -4.62 -0.13 -4.48
CA LEU A 51 -4.51 -1.20 -3.49
C LEU A 51 -5.37 -2.42 -3.83
N ASN A 52 -6.62 -2.20 -4.21
CA ASN A 52 -7.52 -3.32 -4.54
C ASN A 52 -7.12 -4.06 -5.82
N LYS A 53 -6.54 -3.37 -6.81
CA LYS A 53 -6.17 -3.98 -8.10
C LYS A 53 -4.77 -4.59 -8.11
N ILE A 54 -3.80 -3.95 -7.46
CA ILE A 54 -2.38 -4.29 -7.57
C ILE A 54 -1.81 -4.84 -6.27
N ILE A 55 -2.19 -4.33 -5.10
CA ILE A 55 -1.57 -4.76 -3.84
C ILE A 55 -2.25 -6.02 -3.28
N LYS A 56 -3.58 -6.14 -3.38
CA LYS A 56 -4.33 -7.29 -2.87
C LYS A 56 -4.08 -8.62 -3.59
N VAL A 57 -3.29 -8.62 -4.67
CA VAL A 57 -2.91 -9.85 -5.39
C VAL A 57 -1.59 -10.45 -4.87
N PHE A 58 -0.86 -9.74 -4.01
CA PHE A 58 0.31 -10.24 -3.27
C PHE A 58 -0.11 -10.89 -1.96
#